data_AF-A0A1Q3D687-F1
#
_entry.id   AF-A0A1Q3D687-F1
#
_cell.length_a   1.000
_cell.length_b   1.000
_cell.length_c   1.000
_cell.angle_alpha   90.00
_cell.angle_beta   90.00
_cell.angle_gamma   90.00
#
_symmetry.space_group_name_H-M   'P 1'
#
loop_
_entity.id
_entity.type
_entity.pdbx_description
1 polymer ?
#
loop_
_entity_poly.entity_id
_entity_poly.type
_entity_poly.pdbx_seq_one_letter_code
_entity_poly.pdbx_strand_id
1 'polypeptide(L)'
;MRDYIWAGSTTRKRSKVSWAQVCKPKVERGLSMRRASECNKAAMMRLIWEILVNKQSLWVIWCKSEILKGQSFWQIEHKQMLSVTWKCLLKLRPLVSTNLVYTIGHNSSWSIWYDPWFQGSPLFEWVGNRAIYDSGLPPNAPLSEILQDTNWNWPSHVWQLRC
;
A
#
# COMPACT_ATOMS: atom_id res chain seq x y z
N MET A 1 -22.85 29.72 29.46
CA MET A 1 -21.64 28.95 29.06
C MET A 1 -22.01 28.17 27.79
N ARG A 2 -21.25 28.28 26.69
CA ARG A 2 -21.61 27.65 25.41
C ARG A 2 -21.23 26.17 25.43
N ASP A 3 -22.24 25.29 25.35
CA ASP A 3 -22.04 23.86 25.19
C ASP A 3 -21.78 23.54 23.71
N TYR A 4 -20.56 23.14 23.39
CA TYR A 4 -20.19 22.72 22.04
C TYR A 4 -20.61 21.27 21.77
N ILE A 5 -20.82 20.94 20.49
CA ILE A 5 -21.20 19.59 20.04
C ILE A 5 -20.06 18.56 20.12
N TRP A 6 -18.82 19.02 20.30
CA TRP A 6 -17.62 18.20 20.51
C TRP A 6 -17.11 18.32 21.95
N ALA A 7 -16.56 17.22 22.45
CA ALA A 7 -15.90 17.18 23.75
C ALA A 7 -14.42 17.55 23.62
N GLY A 8 -13.95 18.47 24.46
CA GLY A 8 -12.53 18.78 24.61
C GLY A 8 -11.82 17.81 25.56
N SER A 9 -10.52 17.60 25.39
CA SER A 9 -9.72 16.63 26.17
C SER A 9 -9.66 16.93 27.68
N THR A 10 -9.93 18.17 28.09
CA THR A 10 -9.83 18.62 29.48
C THR A 10 -10.97 18.12 30.37
N THR A 11 -12.10 17.68 29.79
CA THR A 11 -13.21 17.12 30.57
C THR A 11 -13.74 15.86 29.91
N ARG A 12 -13.98 14.80 30.69
CA ARG A 12 -14.62 13.53 30.26
C ARG A 12 -16.09 13.68 29.84
N LYS A 13 -16.49 14.82 29.25
CA LYS A 13 -17.83 14.98 28.67
C LYS A 13 -17.89 14.13 27.40
N ARG A 14 -18.93 13.30 27.27
CA ARG A 14 -19.19 12.57 26.02
C ARG A 14 -19.76 13.54 24.99
N SER A 15 -19.45 13.37 23.70
CA SER A 15 -20.07 14.19 22.66
C SER A 15 -21.58 13.95 22.66
N LYS A 16 -22.36 15.04 22.55
CA LYS A 16 -23.84 14.95 22.53
C LYS A 16 -24.37 14.34 21.22
N VAL A 17 -23.53 14.27 20.18
CA VAL A 17 -23.86 13.73 18.85
C VAL A 17 -22.75 12.80 18.41
N SER A 18 -23.10 11.66 17.78
CA SER A 18 -22.12 10.74 17.23
C SER A 18 -21.46 11.33 15.97
N TRP A 19 -20.16 11.08 15.79
CA TRP A 19 -19.44 11.48 14.57
C TRP A 19 -20.05 10.87 13.30
N ALA A 20 -20.68 9.70 13.40
CA ALA A 20 -21.41 9.09 12.31
C ALA A 20 -22.58 9.97 11.83
N GLN A 21 -23.34 10.58 12.74
CA GLN A 21 -24.44 11.48 12.39
C GLN A 21 -23.94 12.83 11.85
N VAL A 22 -22.84 13.35 12.42
CA VAL A 22 -22.20 14.60 11.95
C VAL A 22 -21.70 14.47 10.52
N CYS A 23 -21.14 13.32 10.16
CA CYS A 23 -20.52 13.12 8.84
C CYS A 23 -21.51 12.73 7.72
N LYS A 24 -22.83 12.67 8.01
CA LYS A 24 -23.85 12.43 6.98
C LYS A 24 -24.02 13.63 6.04
N PRO A 25 -24.54 13.43 4.82
CA PRO A 25 -24.92 14.52 3.92
C PRO A 25 -25.93 15.49 4.58
N LYS A 26 -25.95 16.76 4.14
CA LYS A 26 -26.92 17.76 4.63
C LYS A 26 -28.37 17.31 4.43
N VAL A 27 -28.62 16.56 3.34
CA VAL A 27 -29.93 15.97 3.02
C VAL A 27 -30.39 14.98 4.11
N GLU A 28 -29.46 14.27 4.75
CA GLU A 28 -29.73 13.35 5.85
C GLU A 28 -29.59 14.01 7.24
N ARG A 29 -29.70 15.34 7.32
CA ARG A 29 -29.53 16.14 8.54
C ARG A 29 -28.13 16.04 9.17
N GLY A 30 -27.11 15.72 8.38
CA GLY A 30 -25.71 15.79 8.79
C GLY A 30 -25.02 17.10 8.39
N LEU A 31 -23.75 17.26 8.76
CA LEU A 31 -22.95 18.47 8.46
C LEU A 31 -22.11 18.33 7.18
N SER A 32 -22.21 17.21 6.46
CA SER A 32 -21.40 16.91 5.26
C SER A 32 -19.88 17.00 5.48
N MET A 33 -19.44 16.80 6.72
CA MET A 33 -18.02 16.72 7.05
C MET A 33 -17.47 15.33 6.72
N ARG A 34 -16.24 15.25 6.21
CA ARG A 34 -15.57 13.96 6.00
C ARG A 34 -15.20 13.36 7.36
N ARG A 35 -15.41 12.06 7.53
CA ARG A 35 -14.97 11.35 8.74
C ARG A 35 -13.45 11.42 8.85
N ALA A 36 -12.95 11.84 10.01
CA ALA A 36 -11.52 11.88 10.27
C ALA A 36 -10.85 10.51 10.06
N SER A 37 -11.55 9.41 10.35
CA SER A 37 -11.06 8.05 10.10
C SER A 37 -10.78 7.78 8.62
N GLU A 38 -11.65 8.26 7.72
CA GLU A 38 -11.50 8.08 6.28
C GLU A 38 -10.42 9.01 5.72
N CYS A 39 -10.34 10.25 6.20
CA CYS A 39 -9.24 11.15 5.87
C CYS A 39 -7.89 10.56 6.29
N ASN A 40 -7.82 9.95 7.49
CA ASN A 40 -6.60 9.31 7.98
C ASN A 40 -6.23 8.09 7.13
N LYS A 41 -7.19 7.22 6.78
CA LYS A 41 -6.94 6.10 5.86
C LYS A 41 -6.39 6.58 4.52
N ALA A 42 -7.00 7.60 3.92
CA ALA A 42 -6.54 8.17 2.65
C ALA A 42 -5.13 8.76 2.76
N ALA A 43 -4.82 9.47 3.84
CA ALA A 43 -3.47 9.99 4.10
C ALA A 43 -2.44 8.86 4.24
N MET A 44 -2.80 7.78 4.94
CA MET A 44 -1.93 6.62 5.10
C MET A 44 -1.72 5.87 3.78
N MET A 45 -2.76 5.70 2.96
CA MET A 45 -2.64 5.14 1.60
C MET A 45 -1.72 6.00 0.73
N ARG A 46 -1.82 7.33 0.84
CA ARG A 46 -0.90 8.24 0.16
C ARG A 46 0.55 8.03 0.60
N LEU A 47 0.82 7.82 1.89
CA LEU A 47 2.17 7.52 2.37
C LEU A 47 2.71 6.20 1.78
N ILE A 48 1.86 5.17 1.67
CA ILE A 48 2.23 3.91 1.01
C ILE A 48 2.56 4.17 -0.46
N TRP A 49 1.73 4.94 -1.17
CA TRP A 49 2.00 5.33 -2.55
C TRP A 49 3.33 6.07 -2.72
N GLU A 50 3.65 6.99 -1.82
CA GLU A 50 4.93 7.73 -1.86
C GLU A 50 6.15 6.81 -1.64
N ILE A 51 6.01 5.76 -0.83
CA ILE A 51 7.04 4.72 -0.68
C ILE A 51 7.20 3.93 -1.98
N LEU A 52 6.09 3.48 -2.58
CA LEU A 52 6.07 2.65 -3.78
C LEU A 52 6.63 3.37 -5.00
N VAL A 53 6.28 4.64 -5.21
CA VAL A 53 6.77 5.47 -6.32
C VAL A 53 8.18 6.04 -6.06
N ASN A 54 8.80 5.68 -4.94
CA ASN A 54 10.16 6.11 -4.61
C ASN A 54 10.32 7.64 -4.60
N LYS A 55 9.32 8.36 -4.07
CA LYS A 55 9.35 9.82 -4.00
C LYS A 55 10.60 10.28 -3.25
N GLN A 56 11.29 11.29 -3.77
CA GLN A 56 12.50 11.88 -3.15
C GLN A 56 12.16 12.74 -1.92
N SER A 57 11.51 12.14 -0.93
CA SER A 57 11.24 12.72 0.38
C SER A 57 12.20 12.12 1.39
N LEU A 58 12.72 12.94 2.32
CA LEU A 58 13.57 12.46 3.42
C LEU A 58 12.91 11.32 4.19
N TRP A 59 11.59 11.40 4.40
CA TRP A 59 10.84 10.34 5.07
C TRP A 59 10.86 9.03 4.28
N VAL A 60 10.71 9.08 2.96
CA VAL A 60 10.76 7.88 2.10
C VAL A 60 12.17 7.30 2.06
N ILE A 61 13.19 8.15 1.93
CA ILE A 61 14.61 7.73 1.94
C ILE A 61 14.95 7.03 3.25
N TRP A 62 14.58 7.63 4.38
CA TRP A 62 14.77 7.05 5.71
C TRP A 62 13.99 5.75 5.89
N CYS A 63 12.72 5.70 5.46
CA CYS A 63 11.93 4.48 5.50
C CYS A 63 12.59 3.34 4.71
N LYS A 64 13.19 3.66 3.57
CA LYS A 64 13.90 2.69 2.74
C LYS A 64 15.18 2.19 3.39
N SER A 65 15.98 3.08 3.97
CA SER A 65 17.25 2.71 4.60
C SER A 65 17.04 1.95 5.91
N GLU A 66 16.13 2.42 6.78
CA GLU A 66 16.00 1.89 8.14
C GLU A 66 14.97 0.77 8.26
N ILE A 67 13.89 0.81 7.47
CA ILE A 67 12.75 -0.10 7.66
C ILE A 67 12.71 -1.17 6.58
N LEU A 68 12.74 -0.77 5.30
CA LEU A 68 12.70 -1.71 4.18
C LEU A 68 14.02 -2.46 4.01
N LYS A 69 15.17 -1.82 4.23
CA LYS A 69 16.52 -2.43 4.15
C LYS A 69 16.73 -3.24 2.86
N GLY A 70 16.23 -2.73 1.74
CA GLY A 70 16.32 -3.39 0.43
C GLY A 70 15.23 -4.44 0.15
N GLN A 71 14.32 -4.71 1.07
CA GLN A 71 13.13 -5.53 0.81
C GLN A 71 11.99 -4.70 0.22
N SER A 72 11.08 -5.37 -0.49
CA SER A 72 9.87 -4.72 -0.99
C SER A 72 8.91 -4.37 0.16
N PHE A 73 8.08 -3.35 -0.06
CA PHE A 73 7.04 -2.99 0.91
C PHE A 73 6.08 -4.13 1.20
N TRP A 74 5.90 -5.09 0.29
CA TRP A 74 4.95 -6.20 0.45
C TRP A 74 5.51 -7.35 1.29
N GLN A 75 6.85 -7.49 1.34
CA GLN A 75 7.52 -8.55 2.08
C GLN A 75 7.70 -8.27 3.57
N ILE A 76 7.66 -7.00 4.02
CA ILE A 76 7.92 -6.70 5.44
C ILE A 76 6.91 -7.42 6.34
N GLU A 77 7.38 -8.16 7.33
CA GLU A 77 6.49 -8.75 8.33
C GLU A 77 6.16 -7.78 9.46
N HIS A 78 5.04 -8.04 10.14
CA HIS A 78 4.60 -7.22 11.27
C HIS A 78 5.51 -7.45 12.49
N LYS A 79 6.48 -6.55 12.73
CA LYS A 79 7.38 -6.61 13.88
C LYS A 79 6.89 -5.73 15.03
N GLN A 80 7.09 -6.18 16.28
CA GLN A 80 6.69 -5.40 17.47
C GLN A 80 7.44 -4.06 17.58
N MET A 81 8.70 -4.02 17.14
CA MET A 81 9.56 -2.84 17.15
C MET A 81 9.10 -1.74 16.17
N LEU A 82 8.22 -2.04 15.21
CA LEU A 82 7.74 -1.04 14.26
C LEU A 82 6.89 0.02 14.95
N SER A 83 6.99 1.26 14.45
CA SER A 83 6.16 2.36 14.93
C SER A 83 4.67 2.07 14.68
N VAL A 84 3.80 2.71 15.47
CA VAL A 84 2.34 2.57 15.33
C VAL A 84 1.91 2.95 13.91
N THR A 85 2.51 3.99 13.34
CA THR A 85 2.29 4.40 11.95
C THR A 85 2.57 3.25 10.99
N TRP A 86 3.73 2.60 11.11
CA TRP A 86 4.07 1.47 10.25
C TRP A 86 3.15 0.28 10.42
N LYS A 87 2.76 -0.06 11.66
CA LYS A 87 1.76 -1.10 11.91
C LYS A 87 0.43 -0.79 11.22
N CYS A 88 0.02 0.48 11.20
CA CYS A 88 -1.17 0.92 10.46
C CYS A 88 -0.98 0.87 8.93
N LEU A 89 0.19 1.24 8.40
CA LEU A 89 0.49 1.11 6.96
C LEU A 89 0.43 -0.36 6.53
N LEU A 90 0.99 -1.27 7.31
CA LEU A 90 0.96 -2.71 7.04
C LEU A 90 -0.48 -3.27 7.03
N LYS A 91 -1.35 -2.80 7.94
CA LYS A 91 -2.78 -3.18 7.96
C LYS A 91 -3.55 -2.73 6.71
N LEU A 92 -3.09 -1.69 6.02
CA LEU A 92 -3.74 -1.18 4.81
C LEU A 92 -3.25 -1.87 3.53
N ARG A 93 -2.26 -2.76 3.59
CA ARG A 93 -1.76 -3.53 2.43
C ARG A 93 -2.86 -4.13 1.54
N PRO A 94 -3.81 -4.93 2.06
CA PRO A 94 -4.82 -5.57 1.20
C PRO A 94 -5.76 -4.54 0.53
N LEU A 95 -6.02 -3.42 1.21
CA LEU A 95 -6.80 -2.34 0.63
C LEU A 95 -6.01 -1.62 -0.46
N VAL A 96 -4.70 -1.44 -0.28
CA VAL A 96 -3.87 -0.77 -1.28
C VAL A 96 -3.65 -1.69 -2.48
N SER A 97 -3.32 -2.97 -2.28
CA SER A 97 -3.05 -3.91 -3.39
C SER A 97 -4.24 -4.05 -4.35
N THR A 98 -5.46 -4.02 -3.83
CA THR A 98 -6.69 -4.07 -4.64
C THR A 98 -7.00 -2.77 -5.41
N ASN A 99 -6.41 -1.64 -5.00
CA ASN A 99 -6.64 -0.32 -5.61
C ASN A 99 -5.43 0.20 -6.40
N LEU A 100 -4.35 -0.58 -6.52
CA LEU A 100 -3.17 -0.20 -7.29
C LEU A 100 -3.33 -0.62 -8.75
N VAL A 101 -3.02 0.32 -9.65
CA VAL A 101 -2.89 0.07 -11.08
C VAL A 101 -1.43 0.24 -11.44
N TYR A 102 -0.84 -0.81 -11.99
CA TYR A 102 0.55 -0.83 -12.40
C TYR A 102 0.64 -0.44 -13.87
N THR A 103 1.39 0.63 -14.15
CA THR A 103 1.79 0.98 -15.52
C THR A 103 3.24 0.56 -15.70
N ILE A 104 3.47 -0.31 -16.69
CA ILE A 104 4.82 -0.74 -17.05
C ILE A 104 5.35 0.26 -18.06
N GLY A 105 6.46 0.90 -17.73
CA GLY A 105 7.20 1.77 -18.63
C GLY A 105 8.67 1.37 -18.65
N HIS A 106 9.44 1.89 -19.62
CA HIS A 106 10.83 1.50 -19.87
C HIS A 106 11.77 1.56 -18.64
N ASN A 107 11.42 2.32 -17.59
CA ASN A 107 12.23 2.48 -16.37
C ASN A 107 11.49 2.04 -15.09
N SER A 108 10.50 1.16 -15.19
CA SER A 108 9.73 0.74 -14.01
C SER A 108 10.56 -0.16 -13.08
N SER A 109 10.72 0.23 -11.83
CA SER A 109 11.46 -0.54 -10.81
C SER A 109 10.59 -1.53 -10.04
N TRP A 110 9.43 -1.91 -10.58
CA TRP A 110 8.50 -2.84 -9.92
C TRP A 110 9.07 -4.25 -9.94
N SER A 111 9.05 -4.95 -8.81
CA SER A 111 9.49 -6.34 -8.72
C SER A 111 8.47 -7.28 -9.38
N ILE A 112 8.95 -8.17 -10.25
CA ILE A 112 8.12 -9.21 -10.87
C ILE A 112 7.49 -10.11 -9.81
N TRP A 113 8.28 -10.48 -8.81
CA TRP A 113 7.91 -11.52 -7.87
C TRP A 113 7.06 -10.97 -6.73
N TYR A 114 7.47 -9.83 -6.16
CA TYR A 114 6.98 -9.36 -4.87
C TYR A 114 5.94 -8.24 -4.95
N ASP A 115 5.82 -7.52 -6.07
CA ASP A 115 4.78 -6.51 -6.21
C ASP A 115 3.44 -7.14 -6.66
N PRO A 116 2.29 -6.73 -6.08
CA PRO A 116 0.98 -7.28 -6.39
C PRO A 116 0.38 -6.75 -7.70
N TRP A 117 1.15 -6.84 -8.79
CA TRP A 117 0.70 -6.41 -10.11
C TRP A 117 -0.19 -7.44 -10.79
N PHE A 118 -0.15 -8.72 -10.36
CA PHE A 118 -0.96 -9.79 -10.91
C PHE A 118 -2.21 -10.02 -10.05
N GLN A 119 -3.37 -9.53 -10.52
CA GLN A 119 -4.66 -9.67 -9.83
C GLN A 119 -4.68 -9.17 -8.37
N GLY A 120 -3.81 -8.22 -8.02
CA GLY A 120 -3.71 -7.71 -6.65
C GLY A 120 -2.96 -8.62 -5.68
N SER A 121 -2.28 -9.66 -6.17
CA SER A 121 -1.38 -10.54 -5.43
C SER A 121 0.01 -10.59 -6.05
N PRO A 122 1.07 -10.75 -5.25
CA PRO A 122 2.41 -11.01 -5.76
C PRO A 122 2.45 -12.32 -6.55
N LEU A 123 3.24 -12.35 -7.64
CA LEU A 123 3.33 -13.54 -8.49
C LEU A 123 3.85 -14.76 -7.71
N PHE A 124 4.79 -14.55 -6.77
CA PHE A 124 5.36 -15.65 -5.99
C PHE A 124 4.32 -16.44 -5.15
N GLU A 125 3.18 -15.82 -4.79
CA GLU A 125 2.10 -16.52 -4.06
C GLU A 125 1.42 -17.58 -4.93
N TRP A 126 1.40 -17.38 -6.25
CA TRP A 126 0.76 -18.29 -7.20
C TRP A 126 1.68 -19.41 -7.64
N VAL A 127 2.93 -19.06 -7.97
CA VAL A 127 3.86 -20.00 -8.62
C VAL A 127 4.85 -20.61 -7.63
N GLY A 128 4.90 -20.07 -6.41
CA GLY A 128 5.78 -20.49 -5.34
C GLY A 128 7.24 -20.07 -5.56
N ASN A 129 8.04 -20.21 -4.50
CA ASN A 129 9.46 -19.84 -4.54
C ASN A 129 10.27 -20.67 -5.56
N ARG A 130 9.84 -21.91 -5.86
CA ARG A 130 10.52 -22.77 -6.84
C ARG A 130 10.54 -22.16 -8.22
N ALA A 131 9.42 -21.58 -8.66
CA ALA A 131 9.34 -20.90 -9.94
C ALA A 131 10.27 -19.68 -10.06
N ILE A 132 10.64 -19.03 -8.94
CA ILE A 132 11.64 -17.96 -8.95
C ILE A 132 13.02 -18.54 -9.32
N TYR A 133 13.43 -19.64 -8.68
CA TYR A 133 14.70 -20.30 -8.99
C TYR A 133 14.71 -20.89 -10.40
N ASP A 134 13.63 -21.56 -10.78
CA ASP A 134 13.45 -22.17 -12.10
C ASP A 134 13.30 -21.12 -13.20
N SER A 135 13.11 -19.84 -12.87
CA SER A 135 13.03 -18.77 -13.88
C SER A 135 14.38 -18.28 -14.39
N GLY A 136 15.46 -18.55 -13.65
CA GLY A 136 16.78 -17.96 -13.91
C GLY A 136 16.85 -16.45 -13.71
N LEU A 137 15.77 -15.79 -13.26
CA LEU A 137 15.72 -14.35 -13.01
C LEU A 137 16.14 -14.04 -11.56
N PRO A 138 16.79 -12.88 -11.32
CA PRO A 138 17.08 -12.47 -9.96
C PRO A 138 15.79 -12.26 -9.15
N PRO A 139 15.81 -12.47 -7.82
CA PRO A 139 14.63 -12.25 -6.98
C PRO A 139 14.18 -10.77 -6.98
N ASN A 140 15.09 -9.85 -7.28
CA ASN A 140 14.79 -8.42 -7.42
C ASN A 140 14.62 -7.98 -8.88
N ALA A 141 14.35 -8.93 -9.80
CA ALA A 141 14.15 -8.63 -11.22
C ALA A 141 13.02 -7.61 -11.41
N PRO A 142 13.25 -6.53 -12.17
CA PRO A 142 12.22 -5.55 -12.48
C PRO A 142 11.28 -6.07 -13.57
N LEU A 143 10.01 -5.68 -13.50
CA LEU A 143 8.94 -6.09 -14.42
C LEU A 143 9.22 -5.68 -15.87
N SER A 144 9.98 -4.60 -16.07
CA SER A 144 10.44 -4.14 -17.38
C SER A 144 11.40 -5.11 -18.08
N GLU A 145 11.99 -6.07 -17.36
CA GLU A 145 12.87 -7.08 -17.96
C GLU A 145 12.09 -8.09 -18.82
N ILE A 146 10.85 -8.38 -18.44
CA ILE A 146 10.00 -9.40 -19.09
C ILE A 146 8.92 -8.75 -19.95
N LEU A 147 8.41 -7.59 -19.54
CA LEU A 147 7.34 -6.88 -20.24
C LEU A 147 7.91 -5.68 -20.98
N GLN A 148 8.03 -5.80 -22.30
CA GLN A 148 8.39 -4.71 -23.20
C GLN A 148 7.28 -4.49 -24.21
N ASP A 149 6.72 -3.28 -24.26
CA ASP A 149 5.75 -2.84 -25.27
C ASP A 149 4.61 -3.85 -25.55
N THR A 150 4.07 -4.46 -24.48
CA THR A 150 3.00 -5.49 -24.46
C THR A 150 3.40 -6.94 -24.74
N ASN A 151 4.67 -7.21 -25.08
CA ASN A 151 5.16 -8.57 -25.28
C ASN A 151 5.77 -9.15 -23.99
N TRP A 152 5.37 -10.38 -23.67
CA TRP A 152 5.92 -11.18 -22.58
C TRP A 152 7.15 -11.97 -23.05
N ASN A 153 8.33 -11.55 -22.62
CA ASN A 153 9.59 -12.21 -22.94
C ASN A 153 10.05 -13.08 -21.76
N TRP A 154 9.28 -14.12 -21.45
CA TRP A 154 9.68 -15.10 -20.44
C TRP A 154 10.86 -15.94 -20.94
N PRO A 155 11.85 -16.23 -20.08
CA PRO A 155 12.93 -17.16 -20.43
C PRO A 155 12.38 -18.50 -20.91
N SER A 156 13.04 -19.11 -21.89
CA SER A 156 12.53 -20.28 -22.63
C SER A 156 12.20 -21.50 -21.78
N HIS A 157 12.81 -21.61 -20.60
CA HIS A 157 12.64 -22.72 -19.66
C HIS A 157 11.45 -22.54 -18.69
N VAL A 158 10.78 -21.38 -18.72
CA VAL A 158 9.68 -21.02 -17.80
C VAL A 158 8.32 -21.17 -18.47
N TRP A 159 8.05 -22.39 -18.95
CA TRP A 159 6.79 -22.71 -19.64
C TRP A 159 5.56 -22.55 -18.75
N GLN A 160 5.72 -22.68 -17.43
CA GLN A 160 4.64 -22.52 -16.45
C GLN A 160 4.06 -21.10 -16.39
N LEU A 161 4.79 -20.10 -16.89
CA LEU A 161 4.38 -18.69 -16.88
C LEU A 161 4.04 -18.16 -18.28
N ARG A 162 4.17 -19.00 -19.32
CA ARG A 162 3.73 -18.66 -20.68
C ARG A 162 2.20 -18.84 -20.73
N CYS A 163 1.48 -17.74 -20.60
CA CYS A 163 0.05 -17.68 -20.92
C CYS A 163 -0.16 -17.71 -22.44
#